data_AF-P19438-F1
#
_entry.id   AF-P19438-F1
#
_cell.length_a   1.000
_cell.length_b   1.000
_cell.length_c   1.000
_cell.angle_alpha   90.00
_cell.angle_beta   90.00
_cell.angle_gamma   90.00
#
_symmetry.space_group_name_H-M   'P 1'
#
loop_
_entity.id
_entity.type
_entity.pdbx_description
1 polymer ?
#
loop_
_entity_poly.entity_id
_entity_poly.type
_entity_poly.pdbx_seq_one_letter_code
_entity_poly.pdbx_strand_id
1 'polypeptide(L)'
;MGLSTVPDLLLPLVLLELLVGIYPSGVIGLVPHLGDREKRDSVCPQGKYIHPQNNSICCTKCHKGTYLYNDCPGPGQDTDCRECESGSFTASENHLRHCLSCSKCRKEMGQVEISSCTVDRDTVCGCRKNQYRHYWSENLFQCFNCSLCLNGTVHLSCQEKQNTVCTCHAGFFLRENECVSCSNCKKSLECTKLCLPQIENVKGTEDSGTTVLLPLVIFFGLCLLSLLFIGLMYRYQRWKSKLYSIVCGKSTPEKEGELEGTTTKPLAPNPSFSPTPGFTPTLGFSPVPSSTFTSSSTYTPGDCPNFAAPRREVAPPYQGADPILATALASDPIPNPLQKWEDSAHKPQSLDTDDPATLYAVVENVPPLRWKEFVRRLGLSDHEIDRLELQNGRCLREAQYSMLATWRRRTPRREATLELLGRVLRDMDLLGCLEDIEEALCGPAALPPAPSLLR
;
A
#
# COMPACT_ATOMS: atom_id res chain seq x y z
N MET A 1 -41.52 52.92 -15.65
CA MET A 1 -42.12 53.94 -16.53
C MET A 1 -41.04 54.95 -16.87
N GLY A 2 -40.78 55.19 -18.17
CA GLY A 2 -39.83 56.19 -18.74
C GLY A 2 -38.35 55.85 -18.55
N LEU A 3 -37.53 55.44 -19.55
CA LEU A 3 -37.08 56.16 -20.77
C LEU A 3 -36.63 57.60 -20.45
N SER A 4 -35.49 58.13 -20.90
CA SER A 4 -34.60 57.75 -22.00
C SER A 4 -33.33 58.62 -21.99
N THR A 5 -32.26 58.06 -22.58
CA THR A 5 -31.23 58.68 -23.46
C THR A 5 -30.19 59.65 -22.88
N VAL A 6 -28.86 59.34 -22.78
CA VAL A 6 -27.82 58.96 -23.79
C VAL A 6 -27.30 60.18 -24.57
N PRO A 7 -26.00 60.33 -24.89
CA PRO A 7 -24.73 60.04 -24.20
C PRO A 7 -23.67 61.14 -24.51
N ASP A 8 -22.37 60.79 -24.61
CA ASP A 8 -21.25 61.55 -25.21
C ASP A 8 -20.45 62.51 -24.32
N LEU A 9 -19.64 61.94 -23.41
CA LEU A 9 -18.41 62.57 -22.93
C LEU A 9 -17.44 61.53 -22.30
N LEU A 10 -17.18 60.44 -23.02
CA LEU A 10 -16.16 59.45 -22.66
C LEU A 10 -15.04 59.47 -23.71
N LEU A 11 -14.16 60.47 -23.69
CA LEU A 11 -12.86 60.35 -24.37
C LEU A 11 -11.72 61.26 -23.85
N PRO A 12 -11.93 62.40 -23.15
CA PRO A 12 -10.78 63.17 -22.65
C PRO A 12 -10.48 63.00 -21.15
N LEU A 13 -11.31 62.29 -20.38
CA LEU A 13 -11.07 62.10 -18.93
C LEU A 13 -9.87 61.19 -18.61
N VAL A 14 -9.41 60.38 -19.58
CA VAL A 14 -8.21 59.54 -19.39
C VAL A 14 -6.91 60.32 -19.66
N LEU A 15 -6.98 61.49 -20.30
CA LEU A 15 -5.79 62.31 -20.61
C LEU A 15 -5.53 63.40 -19.54
N LEU A 16 -6.56 63.80 -18.77
CA LEU A 16 -6.40 64.81 -17.73
C LEU A 16 -5.75 64.26 -16.45
N GLU A 17 -5.90 62.96 -16.18
CA GLU A 17 -5.12 62.27 -15.13
C GLU A 17 -3.62 62.17 -15.47
N LEU A 18 -3.23 62.42 -16.73
CA LEU A 18 -1.82 62.36 -17.15
C LEU A 18 -1.09 63.72 -17.14
N LEU A 19 -1.78 64.84 -16.90
CA LEU A 19 -1.19 66.19 -17.10
C LEU A 19 -1.38 67.19 -15.94
N VAL A 20 -2.05 66.83 -14.83
CA VAL A 20 -2.33 67.76 -13.70
C VAL A 20 -1.33 67.63 -12.53
N GLY A 21 -0.24 66.86 -12.68
CA GLY A 21 0.85 66.81 -11.69
C GLY A 21 1.97 67.84 -11.86
N ILE A 22 1.94 68.66 -12.92
CA ILE A 22 3.02 69.63 -13.23
C ILE A 22 2.78 70.94 -12.47
N TYR A 23 3.22 70.97 -11.21
CA TYR A 23 3.52 72.21 -10.49
C TYR A 23 5.03 72.27 -10.21
N PRO A 24 5.79 73.19 -10.83
CA PRO A 24 7.16 73.44 -10.47
C PRO A 24 7.18 74.48 -9.34
N SER A 25 7.68 74.11 -8.17
CA SER A 25 8.05 75.06 -7.12
C SER A 25 9.27 74.52 -6.43
N GLY A 26 10.39 75.22 -6.62
CA GLY A 26 11.71 74.81 -6.21
C GLY A 26 11.82 74.64 -4.69
N VAL A 27 12.44 73.53 -4.29
CA VAL A 27 13.04 73.39 -2.98
C VAL A 27 14.46 72.87 -3.18
N ILE A 28 15.35 73.62 -2.56
CA ILE A 28 16.81 73.54 -2.56
C ILE A 28 17.26 72.17 -2.04
N GLY A 29 18.37 71.69 -2.63
CA GLY A 29 18.86 70.32 -2.49
C GLY A 29 19.13 69.86 -1.06
N LEU A 30 18.86 68.58 -0.85
CA LEU A 30 19.47 67.75 0.17
C LEU A 30 20.02 66.50 -0.52
N VAL A 31 21.33 66.42 -0.58
CA VAL A 31 22.09 65.19 -0.87
C VAL A 31 21.62 64.14 0.14
N PRO A 32 21.10 62.97 -0.29
CA PRO A 32 20.86 61.88 0.65
C PRO A 32 22.23 61.44 1.17
N HIS A 33 22.41 61.61 2.48
CA HIS A 33 23.55 61.10 3.20
C HIS A 33 23.79 59.63 2.86
N LEU A 34 25.06 59.27 2.63
CA LEU A 34 25.59 57.91 2.75
C LEU A 34 24.99 57.24 4.00
N GLY A 35 23.97 56.40 3.83
CA GLY A 35 23.23 55.84 4.98
C GLY A 35 22.31 54.68 4.65
N ASP A 36 21.77 54.60 3.43
CA ASP A 36 20.93 53.47 3.02
C ASP A 36 21.74 52.41 2.27
N ARG A 37 22.60 51.70 3.01
CA ARG A 37 23.08 50.39 2.56
C ARG A 37 22.05 49.36 2.99
N GLU A 38 21.03 49.24 2.16
CA GLU A 38 20.12 48.11 1.96
C GLU A 38 20.46 46.92 2.87
N LYS A 39 19.73 46.81 3.99
CA LYS A 39 19.60 45.58 4.77
C LYS A 39 18.78 44.57 3.96
N ARG A 40 19.28 44.22 2.78
CA ARG A 40 18.93 42.98 2.09
C ARG A 40 19.56 41.91 2.95
N ASP A 41 18.79 40.96 3.47
CA ASP A 41 19.35 39.79 4.13
C ASP A 41 20.42 39.22 3.19
N SER A 42 21.69 39.46 3.52
CA SER A 42 22.81 39.23 2.63
C SER A 42 23.05 37.73 2.59
N VAL A 43 22.29 37.06 1.74
CA VAL A 43 22.51 35.66 1.40
C VAL A 43 23.90 35.57 0.77
N CYS A 44 24.85 35.04 1.54
CA CYS A 44 26.18 34.79 1.04
C CYS A 44 26.14 33.83 -0.17
N PRO A 45 27.07 33.95 -1.12
CA PRO A 45 27.20 33.00 -2.21
C PRO A 45 27.40 31.56 -1.73
N GLN A 46 27.03 30.57 -2.55
CA GLN A 46 27.28 29.16 -2.27
C GLN A 46 28.78 28.92 -1.99
N GLY A 47 29.08 28.11 -0.98
CA GLY A 47 30.46 27.88 -0.50
C GLY A 47 30.94 28.90 0.53
N LYS A 48 30.15 29.94 0.84
CA LYS A 48 30.41 30.92 1.90
C LYS A 48 29.36 30.82 3.02
N TYR A 49 29.68 31.39 4.17
CA TYR A 49 28.78 31.53 5.32
C TYR A 49 28.84 32.95 5.90
N ILE A 50 27.80 33.35 6.61
CA ILE A 50 27.69 34.67 7.23
C ILE A 50 28.57 34.71 8.48
N HIS A 51 29.42 35.73 8.62
CA HIS A 51 30.30 35.90 9.78
C HIS A 51 29.46 36.16 11.05
N PRO A 52 29.69 35.45 12.16
CA PRO A 52 28.78 35.45 13.32
C PRO A 52 28.68 36.81 14.04
N GLN A 53 29.75 37.61 14.03
CA GLN A 53 29.75 38.96 14.64
C GLN A 53 29.35 40.08 13.67
N ASN A 54 29.32 39.82 12.36
CA ASN A 54 29.01 40.86 11.37
C ASN A 54 28.36 40.25 10.12
N ASN A 55 27.03 40.37 10.04
CA ASN A 55 26.24 39.72 8.99
C ASN A 55 26.51 40.26 7.58
N SER A 56 27.23 41.38 7.44
CA SER A 56 27.66 41.92 6.15
C SER A 56 28.89 41.23 5.55
N ILE A 57 29.58 40.39 6.33
CA ILE A 57 30.80 39.68 5.90
C ILE A 57 30.44 38.23 5.55
N CYS A 58 30.90 37.79 4.38
CA CYS A 58 30.78 36.41 3.92
C CYS A 58 32.15 35.73 3.88
N CYS A 59 32.33 34.74 4.75
CA CYS A 59 33.55 33.95 4.88
C CYS A 59 33.48 32.67 4.06
N THR A 60 34.62 32.21 3.54
CA THR A 60 34.72 30.94 2.80
C THR A 60 34.63 29.76 3.76
N LYS A 61 33.85 28.72 3.44
CA LYS A 61 33.78 27.50 4.25
C LYS A 61 35.10 26.71 4.20
N CYS A 62 35.42 26.04 5.29
CA CYS A 62 36.55 25.10 5.36
C CYS A 62 36.27 23.86 4.51
N HIS A 63 37.29 23.29 3.87
CA HIS A 63 37.16 22.09 3.06
C HIS A 63 37.05 20.82 3.93
N LYS A 64 36.60 19.70 3.33
CA LYS A 64 36.57 18.39 4.02
C LYS A 64 37.94 18.01 4.58
N GLY A 65 38.02 17.36 5.74
CA GLY A 65 39.29 17.11 6.43
C GLY A 65 39.74 18.23 7.37
N THR A 66 39.05 19.37 7.36
CA THR A 66 39.36 20.52 8.21
C THR A 66 38.15 21.01 9.00
N TYR A 67 38.41 21.77 10.06
CA TYR A 67 37.42 22.46 10.87
C TYR A 67 37.79 23.94 11.00
N LEU A 68 36.80 24.76 11.36
CA LEU A 68 36.94 26.19 11.57
C LEU A 68 37.64 26.48 12.89
N TYR A 69 38.88 26.97 12.81
CA TYR A 69 39.60 27.48 13.98
C TYR A 69 39.22 28.93 14.27
N ASN A 70 39.31 29.82 13.28
CA ASN A 70 38.85 31.22 13.37
C ASN A 70 38.10 31.65 12.09
N ASP A 71 37.06 32.48 12.26
CA ASP A 71 36.34 33.10 11.15
C ASP A 71 37.24 34.05 10.36
N CYS A 72 36.84 34.39 9.12
CA CYS A 72 37.60 35.32 8.32
C CYS A 72 37.61 36.73 8.95
N PRO A 73 38.77 37.43 9.01
CA PRO A 73 38.84 38.73 9.67
C PRO A 73 38.06 39.84 8.92
N GLY A 74 37.78 39.64 7.62
CA GLY A 74 37.11 40.63 6.79
C GLY A 74 36.74 40.08 5.40
N PRO A 75 36.00 40.87 4.60
CA PRO A 75 35.62 40.48 3.24
C PRO A 75 36.84 40.21 2.36
N GLY A 76 36.89 39.03 1.73
CA GLY A 76 37.98 38.63 0.83
C GLY A 76 39.24 38.13 1.53
N GLN A 77 39.20 37.94 2.85
CA GLN A 77 40.26 37.30 3.62
C GLN A 77 39.94 35.82 3.88
N ASP A 78 40.99 35.02 4.02
CA ASP A 78 40.85 33.58 4.22
C ASP A 78 40.32 33.24 5.61
N THR A 79 39.56 32.15 5.68
CA THR A 79 39.08 31.56 6.92
C THR A 79 40.15 30.61 7.46
N ASP A 80 40.44 30.66 8.75
CA ASP A 80 41.48 29.82 9.37
C ASP A 80 40.91 28.42 9.62
N CYS A 81 41.36 27.47 8.81
CA CYS A 81 40.91 26.08 8.82
C CYS A 81 42.06 25.16 9.22
N ARG A 82 41.84 24.29 10.21
CA ARG A 82 42.85 23.33 10.70
C ARG A 82 42.43 21.90 10.41
N GLU A 83 43.42 21.05 10.16
CA GLU A 83 43.21 19.62 9.89
C GLU A 83 42.64 18.90 11.12
N CYS A 84 41.76 17.93 10.89
CA CYS A 84 41.22 17.07 11.92
C CYS A 84 42.32 16.19 12.54
N GLU A 85 42.27 16.02 13.87
CA GLU A 85 43.16 15.08 14.56
C GLU A 85 42.76 13.63 14.29
N SER A 86 43.72 12.70 14.42
CA SER A 86 43.48 11.26 14.30
C SER A 86 42.34 10.80 15.22
N GLY A 87 41.31 10.18 14.65
CA GLY A 87 40.09 9.81 15.37
C GLY A 87 38.92 10.78 15.19
N SER A 88 39.09 11.80 14.33
CA SER A 88 38.04 12.72 13.94
C SER A 88 38.03 13.00 12.43
N PHE A 89 36.88 13.44 11.90
CA PHE A 89 36.71 13.71 10.47
C PHE A 89 35.69 14.82 10.16
N THR A 90 35.77 15.37 8.96
CA THR A 90 34.72 16.20 8.33
C THR A 90 34.58 15.84 6.85
N ALA A 91 33.41 15.35 6.43
CA ALA A 91 33.24 14.80 5.07
C ALA A 91 32.87 15.84 3.99
N SER A 92 32.50 17.06 4.37
CA SER A 92 31.97 18.10 3.47
C SER A 92 32.51 19.50 3.82
N GLU A 93 32.29 20.48 2.93
CA GLU A 93 32.59 21.87 3.25
C GLU A 93 31.80 22.33 4.47
N ASN A 94 32.50 22.89 5.46
CA ASN A 94 31.93 23.14 6.77
C ASN A 94 32.45 24.44 7.39
N HIS A 95 31.84 24.82 8.50
CA HIS A 95 32.30 25.90 9.38
C HIS A 95 32.11 25.45 10.84
N LEU A 96 32.36 24.16 11.09
CA LEU A 96 32.24 23.52 12.40
C LEU A 96 33.47 23.88 13.25
N ARG A 97 33.26 24.16 14.53
CA ARG A 97 34.36 24.45 15.47
C ARG A 97 35.18 23.22 15.87
N HIS A 98 34.66 22.03 15.61
CA HIS A 98 35.28 20.76 15.92
C HIS A 98 34.98 19.74 14.83
N CYS A 99 35.93 18.84 14.58
CA CYS A 99 35.69 17.66 13.74
C CYS A 99 34.77 16.65 14.45
N LEU A 100 34.07 15.83 13.67
CA LEU A 100 33.19 14.78 14.19
C LEU A 100 34.05 13.60 14.64
N SER A 101 33.75 13.00 15.79
CA SER A 101 34.44 11.77 16.21
C SER A 101 34.10 10.61 15.28
N CYS A 102 35.10 9.79 14.94
CA CYS A 102 34.89 8.61 14.10
C CYS A 102 33.92 7.61 14.73
N SER A 103 33.02 7.08 13.91
CA SER A 103 32.08 6.03 14.29
C SER A 103 32.81 4.76 14.70
N LYS A 104 32.25 4.03 15.68
CA LYS A 104 32.74 2.73 16.14
C LYS A 104 31.76 1.63 15.79
N CYS A 105 32.23 0.58 15.12
CA CYS A 105 31.39 -0.56 14.76
C CYS A 105 31.00 -1.39 15.99
N ARG A 106 29.71 -1.71 16.10
CA ARG A 106 29.12 -2.44 17.23
C ARG A 106 29.45 -3.92 17.18
N LYS A 107 30.40 -4.35 18.01
CA LYS A 107 30.86 -5.75 18.06
C LYS A 107 29.78 -6.69 18.58
N GLU A 108 28.93 -6.20 19.48
CA GLU A 108 27.75 -6.89 19.99
C GLU A 108 26.74 -7.24 18.89
N MET A 109 26.74 -6.47 17.79
CA MET A 109 25.90 -6.70 16.60
C MET A 109 26.63 -7.50 15.50
N GLY A 110 27.83 -8.01 15.78
CA GLY A 110 28.65 -8.73 14.80
C GLY A 110 29.26 -7.85 13.71
N GLN A 111 29.25 -6.51 13.87
CA GLN A 111 29.75 -5.58 12.86
C GLN A 111 31.28 -5.57 12.80
N VAL A 112 31.81 -5.45 11.58
CA VAL A 112 33.23 -5.31 11.29
C VAL A 112 33.53 -3.99 10.60
N GLU A 113 34.74 -3.49 10.81
CA GLU A 113 35.22 -2.30 10.09
C GLU A 113 35.61 -2.72 8.67
N ILE A 114 34.94 -2.13 7.69
CA ILE A 114 35.21 -2.35 6.26
C ILE A 114 36.27 -1.35 5.79
N SER A 115 36.17 -0.10 6.25
CA SER A 115 37.19 0.91 6.02
C SER A 115 37.41 1.74 7.28
N SER A 116 38.68 2.02 7.56
CA SER A 116 39.08 2.90 8.63
C SER A 116 38.68 4.35 8.37
N CYS A 117 38.51 5.08 9.47
CA CYS A 117 38.27 6.51 9.47
C CYS A 117 39.51 7.27 8.95
N THR A 118 39.29 8.29 8.13
CA THR A 118 40.29 9.27 7.68
C THR A 118 39.80 10.67 8.04
N VAL A 119 40.66 11.68 7.94
CA VAL A 119 40.28 13.07 8.26
C VAL A 119 39.05 13.56 7.47
N ASP A 120 38.79 13.00 6.30
CA ASP A 120 37.69 13.38 5.41
C ASP A 120 36.61 12.29 5.21
N ARG A 121 36.68 11.17 5.92
CA ARG A 121 35.71 10.05 5.77
C ARG A 121 35.54 9.28 7.08
N ASP A 122 34.29 9.05 7.46
CA ASP A 122 33.97 8.24 8.64
C ASP A 122 34.36 6.76 8.48
N THR A 123 34.41 6.04 9.60
CA THR A 123 34.47 4.58 9.64
C THR A 123 33.26 3.98 8.92
N VAL A 124 33.50 3.04 8.00
CA VAL A 124 32.42 2.28 7.35
C VAL A 124 32.30 0.92 8.02
N CYS A 125 31.16 0.69 8.66
CA CYS A 125 30.82 -0.58 9.30
C CYS A 125 30.00 -1.47 8.36
N GLY A 126 30.23 -2.78 8.44
CA GLY A 126 29.51 -3.76 7.64
C GLY A 126 29.58 -5.15 8.24
N CYS A 127 29.24 -6.14 7.43
CA CYS A 127 29.31 -7.55 7.78
C CYS A 127 30.41 -8.24 7.00
N ARG A 128 30.85 -9.42 7.47
CA ARG A 128 31.83 -10.23 6.75
C ARG A 128 31.23 -10.78 5.45
N LYS A 129 32.09 -11.30 4.57
CA LYS A 129 31.64 -12.08 3.42
C LYS A 129 30.77 -13.25 3.89
N ASN A 130 29.70 -13.55 3.14
CA ASN A 130 28.67 -14.56 3.47
C ASN A 130 27.81 -14.22 4.70
N GLN A 131 27.62 -12.92 4.97
CA GLN A 131 26.66 -12.42 5.95
C GLN A 131 25.76 -11.35 5.32
N TYR A 132 24.56 -11.20 5.87
CA TYR A 132 23.62 -10.15 5.51
C TYR A 132 23.29 -9.27 6.73
N ARG A 133 22.77 -8.07 6.47
CA ARG A 133 22.37 -7.06 7.45
C ARG A 133 20.89 -7.18 7.76
N HIS A 134 20.55 -7.37 9.02
CA HIS A 134 19.18 -7.22 9.52
C HIS A 134 19.06 -5.90 10.27
N TYR A 135 18.19 -5.00 9.83
CA TYR A 135 18.04 -3.66 10.40
C TYR A 135 16.97 -3.65 11.50
N TRP A 136 17.37 -3.31 12.72
CA TRP A 136 16.48 -3.08 13.87
C TRP A 136 15.94 -1.64 13.91
N SER A 137 16.68 -0.72 13.29
CA SER A 137 16.28 0.68 13.03
C SER A 137 17.04 1.19 11.81
N GLU A 138 16.82 2.43 11.40
CA GLU A 138 17.46 3.04 10.23
C GLU A 138 19.00 2.92 10.24
N ASN A 139 19.63 3.13 11.40
CA ASN A 139 21.10 3.14 11.55
C ASN A 139 21.66 1.95 12.36
N LEU A 140 20.81 1.05 12.84
CA LEU A 140 21.23 -0.11 13.65
C LEU A 140 20.93 -1.40 12.91
N PHE A 141 21.98 -2.10 12.48
CA PHE A 141 21.88 -3.42 11.87
C PHE A 141 22.73 -4.46 12.61
N GLN A 142 22.29 -5.71 12.54
CA GLN A 142 23.00 -6.87 13.04
C GLN A 142 23.41 -7.78 11.88
N CYS A 143 24.61 -8.34 11.97
CA CYS A 143 25.16 -9.24 10.97
C CYS A 143 24.75 -10.68 11.25
N PHE A 144 24.06 -11.29 10.29
CA PHE A 144 23.64 -12.69 10.33
C PHE A 144 24.32 -13.48 9.23
N ASN A 145 24.65 -14.74 9.50
CA ASN A 145 25.21 -15.63 8.50
C ASN A 145 24.17 -15.95 7.43
N CYS A 146 24.61 -15.95 6.17
CA CYS A 146 23.79 -16.42 5.06
C CYS A 146 23.54 -17.92 5.19
N SER A 147 22.30 -18.35 4.98
CA SER A 147 21.97 -19.78 4.91
C SER A 147 22.65 -20.43 3.71
N LEU A 148 23.29 -21.57 3.95
CA LEU A 148 23.98 -22.34 2.92
C LEU A 148 23.04 -23.25 2.12
N CYS A 149 21.77 -23.38 2.55
CA CYS A 149 20.76 -24.24 1.95
C CYS A 149 21.21 -25.72 1.78
N LEU A 150 21.88 -26.29 2.79
CA LEU A 150 22.21 -27.72 2.77
C LEU A 150 20.90 -28.54 2.70
N ASN A 151 20.84 -29.56 1.84
CA ASN A 151 19.62 -30.33 1.53
C ASN A 151 18.46 -29.48 0.99
N GLY A 152 18.80 -28.39 0.31
CA GLY A 152 17.85 -27.52 -0.37
C GLY A 152 18.44 -26.94 -1.65
N THR A 153 17.60 -26.21 -2.37
CA THR A 153 17.98 -25.48 -3.58
C THR A 153 17.88 -23.99 -3.27
N VAL A 154 18.92 -23.24 -3.62
CA VAL A 154 18.92 -21.78 -3.51
C VAL A 154 17.99 -21.21 -4.57
N HIS A 155 16.89 -20.60 -4.14
CA HIS A 155 15.98 -19.88 -5.03
C HIS A 155 16.41 -18.42 -5.19
N LEU A 156 16.89 -17.81 -4.10
CA LEU A 156 17.48 -16.47 -4.11
C LEU A 156 18.78 -16.47 -3.32
N SER A 157 19.86 -16.05 -3.97
CA SER A 157 21.17 -15.91 -3.32
C SER A 157 21.13 -14.86 -2.22
N CYS A 158 21.99 -15.02 -1.21
CA CYS A 158 22.09 -14.07 -0.12
C CYS A 158 22.40 -12.66 -0.62
N GLN A 159 21.63 -11.67 -0.14
CA GLN A 159 21.79 -10.26 -0.49
C GLN A 159 22.32 -9.46 0.69
N GLU A 160 22.56 -8.16 0.50
CA GLU A 160 23.04 -7.30 1.59
C GLU A 160 22.04 -7.20 2.75
N LYS A 161 20.73 -7.20 2.47
CA LYS A 161 19.67 -7.00 3.47
C LYS A 161 18.71 -8.19 3.61
N GLN A 162 18.99 -9.31 2.95
CA GLN A 162 18.11 -10.46 2.90
C GLN A 162 18.91 -11.75 2.94
N ASN A 163 18.49 -12.69 3.78
CA ASN A 163 19.08 -14.03 3.82
C ASN A 163 18.85 -14.77 2.49
N THR A 164 19.64 -15.82 2.27
CA THR A 164 19.38 -16.79 1.22
C THR A 164 17.99 -17.40 1.37
N VAL A 165 17.23 -17.45 0.28
CA VAL A 165 15.91 -18.11 0.26
C VAL A 165 16.10 -19.53 -0.25
N CYS A 166 15.88 -20.52 0.63
CA CYS A 166 16.06 -21.94 0.35
C CYS A 166 14.71 -22.63 0.11
N THR A 167 14.64 -23.50 -0.89
CA THR A 167 13.57 -24.51 -1.01
C THR A 167 14.14 -25.86 -0.62
N CYS A 168 13.66 -26.44 0.49
CA CYS A 168 14.16 -27.72 0.97
C CYS A 168 13.78 -28.87 0.03
N HIS A 169 14.66 -29.86 -0.10
CA HIS A 169 14.39 -31.06 -0.87
C HIS A 169 13.29 -31.91 -0.22
N ALA A 170 12.69 -32.82 -0.97
CA ALA A 170 11.67 -33.73 -0.46
C ALA A 170 12.18 -34.52 0.76
N GLY A 171 11.36 -34.60 1.82
CA GLY A 171 11.75 -35.21 3.09
C GLY A 171 12.48 -34.26 4.05
N PHE A 172 12.64 -32.98 3.70
CA PHE A 172 13.13 -31.92 4.58
C PHE A 172 12.10 -30.78 4.67
N PHE A 173 12.09 -30.09 5.81
CA PHE A 173 11.27 -28.90 6.03
C PHE A 173 12.14 -27.74 6.48
N LEU A 174 11.75 -26.52 6.13
CA LEU A 174 12.47 -25.31 6.50
C LEU A 174 12.18 -24.96 7.96
N ARG A 175 13.22 -24.86 8.79
CA ARG A 175 13.14 -24.39 10.17
C ARG A 175 14.35 -23.52 10.47
N GLU A 176 14.14 -22.31 10.99
CA GLU A 176 15.22 -21.37 11.35
C GLU A 176 16.22 -21.12 10.19
N ASN A 177 15.71 -21.11 8.95
CA ASN A 177 16.48 -21.01 7.69
C ASN A 177 17.45 -22.16 7.40
N GLU A 178 17.21 -23.33 7.98
CA GLU A 178 17.90 -24.58 7.69
C GLU A 178 16.89 -25.65 7.23
N CYS A 179 17.32 -26.56 6.36
CA CYS A 179 16.50 -27.68 5.93
C CYS A 179 16.70 -28.86 6.88
N VAL A 180 15.72 -29.09 7.74
CA VAL A 180 15.73 -30.14 8.76
C VAL A 180 15.01 -31.36 8.23
N SER A 181 15.59 -32.55 8.43
CA SER A 181 14.96 -33.81 8.01
C SER A 181 13.62 -34.04 8.73
N CYS A 182 12.63 -34.53 7.99
CA CYS A 182 11.30 -34.85 8.51
C CYS A 182 11.29 -35.91 9.62
N SER A 183 12.36 -36.67 9.79
CA SER A 183 12.54 -37.57 10.94
C SER A 183 12.57 -36.82 12.29
N ASN A 184 12.96 -35.53 12.29
CA ASN A 184 13.00 -34.69 13.48
C ASN A 184 11.68 -33.92 13.73
N CYS A 185 10.66 -34.14 12.90
CA CYS A 185 9.37 -33.50 13.08
C CYS A 185 8.62 -34.11 14.28
N LYS A 186 8.46 -33.35 15.36
CA LYS A 186 7.63 -33.73 16.51
C LYS A 186 6.18 -33.31 16.28
N LYS A 187 5.23 -34.13 16.76
CA LYS A 187 3.77 -34.05 16.52
C LYS A 187 3.10 -32.70 16.89
N SER A 188 3.80 -31.81 17.59
CA SER A 188 3.34 -30.47 17.97
C SER A 188 3.78 -29.35 17.03
N LEU A 189 4.57 -29.63 15.99
CA LEU A 189 5.02 -28.61 15.03
C LEU A 189 4.21 -28.63 13.72
N GLU A 190 4.10 -27.44 13.15
CA GLU A 190 3.62 -27.13 11.79
C GLU A 190 4.30 -27.99 10.70
N CYS A 191 5.44 -28.62 11.00
CA CYS A 191 6.16 -29.53 10.13
C CYS A 191 5.34 -30.76 9.70
N THR A 192 4.30 -31.15 10.47
CA THR A 192 3.52 -32.35 10.14
C THR A 192 2.89 -32.25 8.75
N LYS A 193 2.38 -31.07 8.36
CA LYS A 193 1.79 -30.86 7.02
C LYS A 193 2.83 -30.90 5.90
N LEU A 194 4.05 -30.42 6.16
CA LEU A 194 5.15 -30.35 5.18
C LEU A 194 5.80 -31.72 4.95
N CYS A 195 5.78 -32.57 5.97
CA CYS A 195 6.41 -33.88 5.97
C CYS A 195 5.49 -35.04 5.58
N LEU A 196 4.20 -34.78 5.38
CA LEU A 196 3.33 -35.77 4.74
C LEU A 196 3.85 -36.05 3.32
N PRO A 197 3.69 -37.30 2.82
CA PRO A 197 3.95 -37.60 1.43
C PRO A 197 3.23 -36.53 0.60
N GLN A 198 3.99 -35.81 -0.24
CA GLN A 198 3.41 -34.77 -1.09
C GLN A 198 2.27 -35.44 -1.84
N ILE A 199 1.04 -35.11 -1.45
CA ILE A 199 -0.14 -35.45 -2.21
C ILE A 199 0.01 -34.55 -3.42
N GLU A 200 0.74 -35.07 -4.40
CA GLU A 200 0.55 -34.66 -5.77
C GLU A 200 -0.95 -34.82 -5.95
N ASN A 201 -1.68 -33.70 -5.90
CA ASN A 201 -2.92 -33.61 -6.62
C ASN A 201 -2.49 -33.81 -8.06
N VAL A 202 -2.34 -35.08 -8.44
CA VAL A 202 -2.91 -35.63 -9.64
C VAL A 202 -4.41 -35.32 -9.53
N LYS A 203 -4.74 -34.02 -9.65
CA LYS A 203 -5.92 -33.62 -10.40
C LYS A 203 -5.71 -34.37 -11.69
N GLY A 204 -6.58 -35.35 -11.90
CA GLY A 204 -6.35 -36.55 -12.68
C GLY A 204 -5.37 -36.35 -13.83
N THR A 205 -4.75 -37.45 -14.24
CA THR A 205 -4.85 -37.75 -15.67
C THR A 205 -6.35 -37.65 -16.00
N GLU A 206 -6.80 -36.43 -16.31
CA GLU A 206 -8.12 -36.12 -16.79
C GLU A 206 -8.05 -36.78 -18.14
N ASP A 207 -8.57 -38.00 -18.17
CA ASP A 207 -8.71 -38.80 -19.36
C ASP A 207 -9.22 -37.85 -20.44
N SER A 208 -8.32 -37.40 -21.32
CA SER A 208 -8.70 -36.57 -22.47
C SER A 208 -9.72 -37.31 -23.35
N GLY A 209 -9.88 -38.63 -23.15
CA GLY A 209 -10.99 -39.41 -23.68
C GLY A 209 -12.35 -39.12 -23.02
N THR A 210 -12.41 -38.96 -21.70
CA THR A 210 -13.67 -38.84 -20.96
C THR A 210 -14.29 -37.44 -21.06
N THR A 211 -13.46 -36.39 -21.14
CA THR A 211 -13.93 -35.00 -21.37
C THR A 211 -14.56 -34.82 -22.77
N VAL A 212 -14.21 -35.67 -23.74
CA VAL A 212 -14.78 -35.64 -25.10
C VAL A 212 -15.91 -36.66 -25.29
N LEU A 213 -15.81 -37.84 -24.65
CA LEU A 213 -16.85 -38.87 -24.72
C LEU A 213 -18.16 -38.44 -24.07
N LEU A 214 -18.14 -37.77 -22.92
CA LEU A 214 -19.38 -37.41 -22.22
C LEU A 214 -20.24 -36.42 -23.03
N PRO A 215 -19.70 -35.31 -23.59
CA PRO A 215 -20.47 -34.45 -24.49
C PRO A 215 -20.97 -35.18 -25.74
N LEU A 216 -20.17 -36.08 -26.31
CA LEU A 216 -20.57 -36.86 -27.48
C LEU A 216 -21.74 -37.80 -27.16
N VAL A 217 -21.69 -38.51 -26.03
CA VAL A 217 -22.77 -39.40 -25.59
C VAL A 217 -24.05 -38.61 -25.31
N ILE A 218 -23.95 -37.43 -24.68
CA ILE A 218 -25.10 -36.55 -24.45
C ILE A 218 -25.67 -36.07 -25.80
N PHE A 219 -24.82 -35.64 -26.73
CA PHE A 219 -25.25 -35.19 -28.06
C PHE A 219 -25.95 -36.31 -28.84
N PHE A 220 -25.36 -37.52 -28.91
CA PHE A 220 -26.00 -38.66 -29.56
C PHE A 220 -27.29 -39.09 -28.85
N GLY A 221 -27.34 -39.04 -27.52
CA GLY A 221 -28.56 -39.30 -26.74
C GLY A 221 -29.69 -38.32 -27.08
N LEU A 222 -29.39 -37.03 -27.17
CA LEU A 222 -30.34 -35.98 -27.57
C LEU A 222 -30.78 -36.14 -29.04
N CYS A 223 -29.87 -36.49 -29.95
CA CYS A 223 -30.22 -36.80 -31.34
C CYS A 223 -31.17 -37.98 -31.44
N LEU A 224 -30.93 -39.08 -30.71
CA LEU A 224 -31.82 -40.24 -30.71
C LEU A 224 -33.19 -39.91 -30.10
N LEU A 225 -33.23 -39.13 -29.02
CA LEU A 225 -34.48 -38.63 -28.43
C LEU A 225 -35.26 -37.75 -29.42
N SER A 226 -34.57 -36.85 -30.13
CA SER A 226 -35.16 -36.01 -31.17
C SER A 226 -35.73 -36.86 -32.32
N LEU A 227 -34.98 -37.87 -32.80
CA LEU A 227 -35.46 -38.79 -33.85
C LEU A 227 -36.65 -39.63 -33.38
N LEU A 228 -36.68 -40.07 -32.11
CA LEU A 228 -37.84 -40.76 -31.54
C LEU A 228 -39.05 -39.82 -31.43
N PHE A 229 -38.86 -38.57 -31.00
CA PHE A 229 -39.92 -37.56 -30.96
C PHE A 229 -40.44 -37.23 -32.36
N ILE A 230 -39.55 -37.07 -33.34
CA ILE A 230 -39.91 -36.88 -34.75
C ILE A 230 -40.68 -38.11 -35.25
N GLY A 231 -40.21 -39.32 -34.96
CA GLY A 231 -40.91 -40.57 -35.31
C GLY A 231 -42.30 -40.67 -34.66
N LEU A 232 -42.43 -40.27 -33.39
CA LEU A 232 -43.71 -40.19 -32.67
C LEU A 232 -44.61 -39.12 -33.28
N MET A 233 -44.08 -37.96 -33.66
CA MET A 233 -44.82 -36.89 -34.34
C MET A 233 -45.28 -37.31 -35.75
N TYR A 234 -44.44 -38.00 -36.52
CA TYR A 234 -44.84 -38.59 -37.80
C TYR A 234 -45.89 -39.68 -37.60
N ARG A 235 -45.76 -40.53 -36.56
CA ARG A 235 -46.82 -41.49 -36.22
C ARG A 235 -48.09 -40.79 -35.79
N TYR A 236 -48.02 -39.72 -35.01
CA TYR A 236 -49.18 -38.97 -34.53
C TYR A 236 -49.85 -38.19 -35.67
N GLN A 237 -49.09 -37.59 -36.58
CA GLN A 237 -49.61 -37.03 -37.83
C GLN A 237 -50.21 -38.12 -38.72
N ARG A 238 -49.56 -39.27 -38.87
CA ARG A 238 -50.12 -40.41 -39.62
C ARG A 238 -51.36 -40.99 -38.94
N TRP A 239 -51.46 -40.88 -37.61
CA TRP A 239 -52.64 -41.28 -36.85
C TRP A 239 -53.76 -40.25 -36.96
N LYS A 240 -53.46 -38.94 -37.00
CA LYS A 240 -54.42 -37.89 -37.34
C LYS A 240 -54.91 -38.00 -38.78
N SER A 241 -54.04 -38.30 -39.74
CA SER A 241 -54.44 -38.55 -41.14
C SER A 241 -55.22 -39.84 -41.29
N LYS A 242 -54.97 -40.86 -40.46
CA LYS A 242 -55.81 -42.07 -40.40
C LYS A 242 -57.16 -41.81 -39.71
N LEU A 243 -57.24 -40.94 -38.70
CA LEU A 243 -58.53 -40.50 -38.13
C LEU A 243 -59.32 -39.64 -39.11
N TYR A 244 -58.65 -38.87 -39.97
CA TYR A 244 -59.30 -38.14 -41.08
C TYR A 244 -59.72 -39.05 -42.25
N SER A 245 -59.16 -40.26 -42.39
CA SER A 245 -59.58 -41.25 -43.39
C SER A 245 -60.64 -42.24 -42.88
N ILE A 246 -60.96 -42.25 -41.58
CA ILE A 246 -61.99 -43.13 -40.99
C ILE A 246 -63.42 -42.59 -41.23
N VAL A 247 -63.57 -41.42 -41.87
CA VAL A 247 -64.87 -40.86 -42.32
C VAL A 247 -65.28 -41.32 -43.74
N CYS A 248 -64.52 -42.17 -44.43
CA CYS A 248 -65.02 -42.82 -45.65
C CYS A 248 -64.39 -44.21 -45.82
N GLY A 249 -65.25 -45.23 -45.90
CA GLY A 249 -64.88 -46.62 -45.62
C GLY A 249 -64.30 -47.45 -46.78
N LYS A 250 -63.94 -48.67 -46.37
CA LYS A 250 -63.87 -49.97 -47.09
C LYS A 250 -62.54 -50.47 -47.68
N SER A 251 -62.01 -51.46 -46.95
CA SER A 251 -61.53 -52.82 -47.33
C SER A 251 -60.43 -53.01 -48.39
N THR A 252 -59.24 -53.39 -47.90
CA THR A 252 -58.25 -54.35 -48.47
C THR A 252 -58.83 -55.79 -48.49
N PRO A 253 -58.35 -56.80 -49.27
CA PRO A 253 -56.95 -57.30 -49.25
C PRO A 253 -56.43 -58.04 -50.52
N GLU A 254 -55.18 -58.55 -50.43
CA GLU A 254 -54.69 -59.88 -50.89
C GLU A 254 -53.33 -59.88 -51.65
N LYS A 255 -52.35 -60.57 -51.01
CA LYS A 255 -51.19 -61.41 -51.44
C LYS A 255 -50.79 -61.45 -52.93
N GLU A 256 -49.60 -61.85 -53.39
CA GLU A 256 -48.30 -62.39 -52.93
C GLU A 256 -47.41 -62.29 -54.19
N GLY A 257 -46.09 -62.17 -54.06
CA GLY A 257 -45.23 -62.06 -55.25
C GLY A 257 -43.75 -61.95 -54.93
N GLU A 258 -43.21 -63.05 -54.44
CA GLU A 258 -41.78 -63.40 -54.33
C GLU A 258 -41.13 -63.53 -55.72
N LEU A 259 -39.90 -63.01 -55.92
CA LEU A 259 -38.76 -63.79 -56.45
C LEU A 259 -37.46 -62.97 -56.48
N GLU A 260 -36.38 -63.65 -56.10
CA GLU A 260 -34.96 -63.27 -56.05
C GLU A 260 -34.32 -62.92 -57.41
N GLY A 261 -33.15 -62.28 -57.37
CA GLY A 261 -32.31 -62.07 -58.56
C GLY A 261 -30.95 -61.39 -58.31
N THR A 262 -30.04 -62.10 -57.64
CA THR A 262 -28.61 -62.30 -57.99
C THR A 262 -27.70 -61.12 -58.44
N THR A 263 -26.77 -60.78 -57.54
CA THR A 263 -25.29 -60.61 -57.68
C THR A 263 -24.64 -60.21 -59.02
N THR A 264 -23.83 -59.13 -59.00
CA THR A 264 -22.51 -59.06 -59.70
C THR A 264 -21.60 -57.94 -59.16
N LYS A 265 -20.28 -58.24 -59.14
CA LYS A 265 -19.13 -57.56 -58.48
C LYS A 265 -18.49 -56.43 -59.33
N PRO A 266 -17.49 -55.68 -58.79
CA PRO A 266 -17.07 -54.32 -59.20
C PRO A 266 -15.75 -54.24 -60.00
N LEU A 267 -15.40 -53.04 -60.51
CA LEU A 267 -14.03 -52.59 -60.85
C LEU A 267 -13.96 -51.04 -61.00
N ALA A 268 -13.08 -50.40 -60.22
CA ALA A 268 -12.10 -49.28 -60.40
C ALA A 268 -12.22 -48.25 -61.59
N PRO A 269 -11.33 -47.20 -61.73
CA PRO A 269 -10.28 -46.62 -60.85
C PRO A 269 -10.22 -45.04 -60.78
N ASN A 270 -9.47 -44.55 -59.78
CA ASN A 270 -8.50 -43.42 -59.67
C ASN A 270 -7.92 -42.73 -60.95
N PRO A 271 -6.99 -41.71 -60.90
CA PRO A 271 -6.64 -40.65 -59.90
C PRO A 271 -6.18 -39.28 -60.54
N SER A 272 -5.61 -38.37 -59.71
CA SER A 272 -4.35 -37.59 -59.93
C SER A 272 -4.33 -36.09 -60.35
N PHE A 273 -3.21 -35.45 -59.92
CA PHE A 273 -2.58 -34.16 -60.27
C PHE A 273 -2.98 -32.92 -59.44
N SER A 274 -2.11 -32.05 -58.89
CA SER A 274 -0.62 -31.97 -58.81
C SER A 274 -0.16 -30.72 -57.98
N PRO A 275 1.16 -30.52 -57.70
CA PRO A 275 1.72 -29.94 -56.46
C PRO A 275 2.56 -28.65 -56.65
N THR A 276 3.10 -28.04 -55.57
CA THR A 276 4.53 -27.57 -55.54
C THR A 276 5.06 -27.28 -54.11
N PRO A 277 6.37 -27.48 -53.81
CA PRO A 277 6.93 -27.54 -52.45
C PRO A 277 8.06 -26.52 -52.13
N GLY A 278 8.49 -26.49 -50.86
CA GLY A 278 9.89 -26.26 -50.46
C GLY A 278 10.27 -24.86 -49.96
N PHE A 279 10.81 -24.79 -48.73
CA PHE A 279 12.06 -24.11 -48.29
C PHE A 279 12.00 -23.75 -46.78
N THR A 280 12.80 -24.49 -46.00
CA THR A 280 13.31 -24.22 -44.62
C THR A 280 14.59 -23.35 -44.69
N PRO A 281 15.28 -22.90 -43.61
CA PRO A 281 14.95 -22.83 -42.17
C PRO A 281 15.43 -21.52 -41.42
N THR A 282 15.12 -21.45 -40.12
CA THR A 282 15.86 -20.77 -39.01
C THR A 282 16.08 -19.24 -39.01
N LEU A 283 15.39 -18.52 -38.12
CA LEU A 283 15.98 -17.76 -36.98
C LEU A 283 14.90 -16.97 -36.20
N GLY A 284 14.88 -17.15 -34.87
CA GLY A 284 14.81 -16.05 -33.90
C GLY A 284 13.52 -15.23 -33.70
N PHE A 285 12.89 -15.46 -32.54
CA PHE A 285 12.22 -14.48 -31.67
C PHE A 285 10.95 -13.76 -32.14
N SER A 286 9.83 -14.01 -31.44
CA SER A 286 8.79 -13.05 -30.96
C SER A 286 7.56 -13.83 -30.43
N PRO A 287 6.60 -13.22 -29.71
CA PRO A 287 6.59 -13.09 -28.25
C PRO A 287 5.42 -13.87 -27.60
N VAL A 288 5.56 -14.18 -26.31
CA VAL A 288 4.52 -14.79 -25.47
C VAL A 288 3.34 -13.81 -25.28
N PRO A 289 2.08 -14.25 -25.44
CA PRO A 289 0.90 -13.44 -25.17
C PRO A 289 0.56 -13.43 -23.67
N SER A 290 0.09 -12.27 -23.21
CA SER A 290 -0.44 -12.01 -21.88
C SER A 290 -1.57 -12.98 -21.52
N SER A 291 -1.43 -13.69 -20.40
CA SER A 291 -2.54 -14.34 -19.72
C SER A 291 -2.70 -13.78 -18.30
N THR A 292 -3.93 -13.37 -18.05
CA THR A 292 -4.50 -12.82 -16.84
C THR A 292 -4.32 -13.79 -15.68
N PHE A 293 -3.52 -13.40 -14.68
CA PHE A 293 -3.51 -14.08 -13.38
C PHE A 293 -4.53 -13.41 -12.45
N THR A 294 -5.67 -14.07 -12.32
CA THR A 294 -6.62 -13.88 -11.22
C THR A 294 -6.05 -14.60 -10.00
N SER A 295 -5.38 -13.90 -9.10
CA SER A 295 -4.97 -14.44 -7.80
C SER A 295 -5.91 -13.95 -6.71
N SER A 296 -6.74 -14.87 -6.23
CA SER A 296 -7.47 -14.77 -4.97
C SER A 296 -6.46 -14.70 -3.82
N SER A 297 -6.27 -13.52 -3.22
CA SER A 297 -5.54 -13.38 -1.96
C SER A 297 -6.52 -13.24 -0.80
N THR A 298 -6.73 -14.35 -0.07
CA THR A 298 -7.30 -14.32 1.28
C THR A 298 -6.24 -13.68 2.19
N TYR A 299 -6.55 -12.51 2.74
CA TYR A 299 -5.66 -11.75 3.62
C TYR A 299 -5.89 -12.17 5.08
N THR A 300 -4.91 -12.81 5.70
CA THR A 300 -4.86 -13.02 7.16
C THR A 300 -4.22 -11.79 7.81
N PRO A 301 -4.91 -11.05 8.71
CA PRO A 301 -4.32 -9.90 9.41
C PRO A 301 -3.24 -10.37 10.38
N GLY A 302 -1.98 -9.97 10.15
CA GLY A 302 -0.85 -10.25 11.04
C GLY A 302 -0.77 -9.27 12.21
N ASP A 303 -0.42 -9.79 13.38
CA ASP A 303 -0.22 -9.05 14.62
C ASP A 303 0.73 -7.86 14.47
N CYS A 304 0.29 -6.73 15.05
CA CYS A 304 1.10 -5.54 15.21
C CYS A 304 2.26 -5.83 16.17
N PRO A 305 3.54 -5.59 15.82
CA PRO A 305 4.63 -5.79 16.76
C PRO A 305 4.54 -4.76 17.91
N ASN A 306 4.03 -5.21 19.06
CA ASN A 306 3.99 -4.45 20.31
C ASN A 306 5.42 -4.17 20.80
N PHE A 307 6.01 -3.05 20.39
CA PHE A 307 7.10 -2.42 21.14
C PHE A 307 6.58 -1.11 21.73
N ALA A 308 6.23 -1.18 23.02
CA ALA A 308 5.93 -0.02 23.83
C ALA A 308 7.10 0.98 23.75
N ALA A 309 6.87 2.12 23.11
CA ALA A 309 7.81 3.23 23.16
C ALA A 309 7.83 3.77 24.60
N PRO A 310 9.01 3.94 25.24
CA PRO A 310 9.10 4.70 26.46
C PRO A 310 8.80 6.17 26.12
N ARG A 311 7.60 6.66 26.44
CA ARG A 311 7.39 8.10 26.62
C ARG A 311 8.17 8.52 27.86
N ARG A 312 9.41 8.98 27.67
CA ARG A 312 10.04 9.92 28.60
C ARG A 312 10.12 11.27 27.91
N GLU A 313 9.13 12.07 28.26
CA GLU A 313 9.12 13.52 28.11
C GLU A 313 10.24 14.09 28.99
N VAL A 314 11.29 14.60 28.36
CA VAL A 314 12.30 15.45 28.99
C VAL A 314 12.36 16.71 28.15
N ALA A 315 11.68 17.75 28.63
CA ALA A 315 11.89 19.12 28.17
C ALA A 315 13.30 19.59 28.61
N PRO A 316 14.02 20.37 27.78
CA PRO A 316 15.30 20.95 28.18
C PRO A 316 15.07 22.15 29.13
N PRO A 317 15.90 22.33 30.16
CA PRO A 317 15.77 23.44 31.11
C PRO A 317 16.41 24.71 30.55
N TYR A 318 15.66 25.81 30.53
CA TYR A 318 16.20 27.17 30.42
C TYR A 318 16.25 27.79 31.83
N GLN A 319 17.46 27.99 32.35
CA GLN A 319 17.81 29.03 33.33
C GLN A 319 18.61 30.08 32.55
N GLY A 320 18.45 31.39 32.67
CA GLY A 320 17.73 32.23 33.61
C GLY A 320 18.49 33.58 33.59
N ALA A 321 17.81 34.69 33.31
CA ALA A 321 18.27 36.04 33.64
C ALA A 321 17.10 37.01 33.43
N ASP A 322 16.56 37.50 34.54
CA ASP A 322 15.47 38.47 34.68
C ASP A 322 15.81 39.86 34.07
N PRO A 323 14.82 40.75 33.86
CA PRO A 323 14.48 41.69 34.94
C PRO A 323 12.99 42.11 35.05
N ILE A 324 12.44 41.91 36.26
CA ILE A 324 11.83 42.89 37.20
C ILE A 324 10.76 43.91 36.72
N LEU A 325 9.66 43.96 37.52
CA LEU A 325 8.58 44.98 37.71
C LEU A 325 7.44 44.96 36.67
N ALA A 326 6.13 45.01 36.98
CA ALA A 326 5.40 45.38 38.20
C ALA A 326 3.91 44.98 38.04
N THR A 327 3.25 44.56 39.15
CA THR A 327 1.87 44.90 39.63
C THR A 327 0.69 44.92 38.61
N ALA A 328 -0.53 44.41 38.82
CA ALA A 328 -1.36 44.32 40.03
C ALA A 328 -2.74 43.67 39.71
N LEU A 329 -3.42 43.15 40.76
CA LEU A 329 -4.89 43.00 40.96
C LEU A 329 -5.61 41.86 40.21
N ALA A 330 -5.94 40.71 40.83
CA ALA A 330 -6.93 40.41 41.89
C ALA A 330 -8.40 40.39 41.41
N SER A 331 -9.05 39.21 41.49
CA SER A 331 -10.32 38.96 42.22
C SER A 331 -10.94 37.59 41.89
N ASP A 332 -11.57 37.01 42.91
CA ASP A 332 -11.93 35.61 43.22
C ASP A 332 -13.16 34.96 42.51
N PRO A 333 -13.38 33.64 42.71
CA PRO A 333 -14.38 32.79 42.03
C PRO A 333 -15.68 32.54 42.83
N ILE A 334 -16.70 31.98 42.15
CA ILE A 334 -17.97 31.48 42.74
C ILE A 334 -18.25 30.06 42.24
N PRO A 335 -18.49 29.07 43.12
CA PRO A 335 -19.17 27.81 42.77
C PRO A 335 -20.40 27.52 43.65
N ASN A 336 -21.41 26.79 43.11
CA ASN A 336 -22.39 25.86 43.76
C ASN A 336 -23.76 25.81 43.01
N PRO A 337 -24.68 24.84 43.26
CA PRO A 337 -24.58 23.40 42.96
C PRO A 337 -25.94 22.76 42.52
N LEU A 338 -25.92 21.46 42.18
CA LEU A 338 -26.98 20.43 42.35
C LEU A 338 -28.48 20.80 42.17
N GLN A 339 -29.12 20.20 41.16
CA GLN A 339 -30.56 19.94 41.17
C GLN A 339 -30.87 18.52 40.68
N LYS A 340 -31.68 17.83 41.48
CA LYS A 340 -32.12 16.43 41.41
C LYS A 340 -33.58 16.41 40.96
N TRP A 341 -33.91 15.66 39.92
CA TRP A 341 -35.25 15.11 39.57
C TRP A 341 -35.10 14.37 38.22
N GLU A 342 -35.78 13.28 37.85
CA GLU A 342 -36.88 12.47 38.38
C GLU A 342 -36.96 11.22 37.47
N ASP A 343 -37.50 10.11 37.97
CA ASP A 343 -37.75 8.86 37.24
C ASP A 343 -38.60 9.06 35.97
N SER A 344 -38.22 8.43 34.85
CA SER A 344 -39.13 8.14 33.74
C SER A 344 -38.65 6.95 32.90
N ALA A 345 -39.62 6.13 32.53
CA ALA A 345 -39.50 4.77 32.04
C ALA A 345 -39.03 4.59 30.59
N HIS A 346 -38.38 3.45 30.33
CA HIS A 346 -38.45 2.59 29.14
C HIS A 346 -38.55 3.24 27.74
N LYS A 347 -37.43 3.25 26.99
CA LYS A 347 -37.41 2.97 25.53
C LYS A 347 -36.03 2.41 25.12
N PRO A 348 -35.94 1.37 24.25
CA PRO A 348 -34.68 0.70 23.94
C PRO A 348 -33.93 1.34 22.75
N GLN A 349 -32.63 1.03 22.67
CA GLN A 349 -31.74 1.09 21.50
C GLN A 349 -31.35 2.47 20.94
N SER A 350 -30.16 2.92 21.32
CA SER A 350 -29.20 3.55 20.40
C SER A 350 -27.90 2.77 20.53
N LEU A 351 -27.50 2.04 19.48
CA LEU A 351 -26.23 1.35 19.42
C LEU A 351 -25.13 2.44 19.40
N ASP A 352 -24.55 2.72 20.55
CA ASP A 352 -23.56 3.77 20.71
C ASP A 352 -22.30 3.37 19.93
N THR A 353 -21.98 4.12 18.88
CA THR A 353 -20.70 4.01 18.17
C THR A 353 -19.50 4.30 19.07
N ASP A 354 -19.73 4.71 20.34
CA ASP A 354 -18.69 5.04 21.33
C ASP A 354 -17.78 3.88 21.68
N ASP A 355 -18.19 2.65 21.36
CA ASP A 355 -17.36 1.48 21.57
C ASP A 355 -16.19 1.41 20.55
N PRO A 356 -14.91 1.40 21.00
CA PRO A 356 -13.77 1.10 20.14
C PRO A 356 -13.93 -0.23 19.37
N ALA A 357 -14.70 -1.19 19.89
CA ALA A 357 -15.01 -2.43 19.17
C ALA A 357 -15.74 -2.17 17.85
N THR A 358 -16.60 -1.14 17.78
CA THR A 358 -17.28 -0.74 16.54
C THR A 358 -16.29 -0.27 15.49
N LEU A 359 -15.30 0.53 15.87
CA LEU A 359 -14.29 0.99 14.91
C LEU A 359 -13.40 -0.15 14.44
N TYR A 360 -13.01 -1.08 15.32
CA TYR A 360 -12.24 -2.25 14.91
C TYR A 360 -13.03 -3.20 14.02
N ALA A 361 -14.32 -3.42 14.28
CA ALA A 361 -15.19 -4.21 13.40
C ALA A 361 -15.23 -3.62 11.98
N VAL A 362 -15.29 -2.29 11.84
CA VAL A 362 -15.20 -1.63 10.53
C VAL A 362 -13.82 -1.81 9.89
N VAL A 363 -12.73 -1.68 10.67
CA VAL A 363 -11.35 -1.89 10.17
C VAL A 363 -11.15 -3.32 9.65
N GLU A 364 -11.76 -4.32 10.29
CA GLU A 364 -11.58 -5.73 9.95
C GLU A 364 -12.41 -6.17 8.73
N ASN A 365 -13.58 -5.58 8.52
CA ASN A 365 -14.51 -6.00 7.47
C ASN A 365 -14.44 -5.16 6.19
N VAL A 366 -13.90 -3.92 6.23
CA VAL A 366 -13.78 -3.09 5.02
C VAL A 366 -12.50 -3.43 4.24
N PRO A 367 -12.59 -3.77 2.93
CA PRO A 367 -11.44 -4.19 2.14
C PRO A 367 -10.32 -3.14 2.07
N PRO A 368 -9.04 -3.49 2.35
CA PRO A 368 -7.92 -2.54 2.31
C PRO A 368 -7.75 -1.81 0.97
N LEU A 369 -8.06 -2.47 -0.16
CA LEU A 369 -7.97 -1.86 -1.50
C LEU A 369 -8.90 -0.65 -1.68
N ARG A 370 -10.04 -0.63 -0.98
CA ARG A 370 -11.04 0.45 -1.07
C ARG A 370 -11.06 1.33 0.17
N TRP A 371 -10.15 1.09 1.12
CA TRP A 371 -10.09 1.80 2.41
C TRP A 371 -9.95 3.31 2.24
N LYS A 372 -9.02 3.78 1.39
CA LYS A 372 -8.82 5.21 1.13
C LYS A 372 -10.06 5.87 0.54
N GLU A 373 -10.77 5.18 -0.36
CA GLU A 373 -12.04 5.68 -0.91
C GLU A 373 -13.09 5.83 0.20
N PHE A 374 -13.20 4.83 1.07
CA PHE A 374 -14.13 4.80 2.18
C PHE A 374 -13.91 5.96 3.16
N VAL A 375 -12.69 6.17 3.65
CA VAL A 375 -12.43 7.27 4.60
C VAL A 375 -12.54 8.66 3.97
N ARG A 376 -12.30 8.79 2.66
CA ARG A 376 -12.56 10.04 1.92
C ARG A 376 -14.04 10.37 1.87
N ARG A 377 -14.90 9.39 1.59
CA ARG A 377 -16.37 9.57 1.58
C ARG A 377 -16.93 9.84 2.98
N LEU A 378 -16.27 9.34 4.03
CA LEU A 378 -16.55 9.72 5.41
C LEU A 378 -16.14 11.18 5.73
N GLY A 379 -15.31 11.81 4.89
CA GLY A 379 -14.94 13.23 4.99
C GLY A 379 -13.51 13.50 5.43
N LEU A 380 -12.61 12.49 5.47
CA LEU A 380 -11.18 12.74 5.70
C LEU A 380 -10.51 13.30 4.44
N SER A 381 -9.72 14.35 4.61
CA SER A 381 -8.90 14.91 3.53
C SER A 381 -7.67 14.04 3.25
N ASP A 382 -7.16 14.05 2.01
CA ASP A 382 -5.95 13.30 1.62
C ASP A 382 -4.75 13.64 2.52
N HIS A 383 -4.58 14.91 2.88
CA HIS A 383 -3.51 15.36 3.78
C HIS A 383 -3.58 14.71 5.17
N GLU A 384 -4.78 14.45 5.67
CA GLU A 384 -4.96 13.78 6.96
C GLU A 384 -4.75 12.29 6.87
N ILE A 385 -5.23 11.67 5.78
CA ILE A 385 -4.98 10.26 5.49
C ILE A 385 -3.47 10.01 5.45
N ASP A 386 -2.74 10.79 4.66
CA ASP A 386 -1.28 10.64 4.51
C ASP A 386 -0.54 10.88 5.84
N ARG A 387 -0.96 11.89 6.62
CA ARG A 387 -0.37 12.15 7.96
C ARG A 387 -0.60 10.98 8.91
N LEU A 388 -1.81 10.40 8.93
CA LEU A 388 -2.16 9.29 9.81
C LEU A 388 -1.50 7.97 9.39
N GLU A 389 -1.27 7.77 8.09
CA GLU A 389 -0.46 6.66 7.57
C GLU A 389 1.00 6.80 7.97
N LEU A 390 1.57 8.00 7.85
CA LEU A 390 2.96 8.24 8.24
C LEU A 390 3.16 8.06 9.74
N GLN A 391 2.21 8.53 10.55
CA GLN A 391 2.27 8.44 12.02
C GLN A 391 2.17 6.99 12.52
N ASN A 392 1.34 6.18 11.89
CA ASN A 392 1.11 4.77 12.26
C ASN A 392 1.73 3.79 11.26
N GLY A 393 2.77 4.21 10.52
CA GLY A 393 3.32 3.43 9.40
C GLY A 393 3.90 2.06 9.77
N ARG A 394 4.00 1.75 11.07
CA ARG A 394 4.38 0.43 11.58
C ARG A 394 3.24 -0.60 11.47
N CYS A 395 1.98 -0.15 11.38
CA CYS A 395 0.83 -1.02 11.49
C CYS A 395 -0.37 -0.46 10.74
N LEU A 396 -0.70 -1.09 9.61
CA LEU A 396 -1.82 -0.68 8.77
C LEU A 396 -3.13 -0.64 9.57
N ARG A 397 -3.37 -1.64 10.44
CA ARG A 397 -4.57 -1.73 11.29
C ARG A 397 -4.68 -0.53 12.24
N GLU A 398 -3.58 -0.08 12.83
CA GLU A 398 -3.57 1.11 13.70
C GLU A 398 -3.74 2.41 12.92
N ALA A 399 -3.17 2.48 11.70
CA ALA A 399 -3.38 3.61 10.80
C ALA A 399 -4.88 3.73 10.43
N GLN A 400 -5.50 2.62 10.03
CA GLN A 400 -6.92 2.53 9.68
C GLN A 400 -7.81 2.88 10.88
N TYR A 401 -7.54 2.32 12.07
CA TYR A 401 -8.26 2.70 13.29
C TYR A 401 -8.12 4.18 13.61
N SER A 402 -6.91 4.75 13.49
CA SER A 402 -6.66 6.17 13.74
C SER A 402 -7.40 7.08 12.75
N MET A 403 -7.56 6.66 11.49
CA MET A 403 -8.39 7.36 10.51
C MET A 403 -9.86 7.41 10.95
N LEU A 404 -10.43 6.29 11.37
CA LEU A 404 -11.81 6.26 11.86
C LEU A 404 -11.98 7.03 13.17
N ALA A 405 -11.01 6.95 14.08
CA ALA A 405 -11.01 7.73 15.31
C ALA A 405 -10.94 9.23 15.02
N THR A 406 -10.18 9.65 14.00
CA THR A 406 -10.09 11.05 13.56
C THR A 406 -11.39 11.52 12.91
N TRP A 407 -11.97 10.71 12.03
CA TRP A 407 -13.30 10.95 11.44
C TRP A 407 -14.35 11.21 12.52
N ARG A 408 -14.39 10.32 13.51
CA ARG A 408 -15.39 10.32 14.58
C ARG A 408 -15.27 11.52 15.50
N ARG A 409 -14.04 12.02 15.72
CA ARG A 409 -13.79 13.26 16.47
C ARG A 409 -14.20 14.52 15.71
N ARG A 410 -14.10 14.51 14.37
CA ARG A 410 -14.47 15.65 13.52
C ARG A 410 -15.97 15.74 13.22
N THR A 411 -16.63 14.59 13.10
CA THR A 411 -18.04 14.53 12.75
C THR A 411 -18.89 14.90 13.97
N PRO A 412 -19.91 15.77 13.86
CA PRO A 412 -20.81 16.06 14.96
C PRO A 412 -21.36 14.77 15.58
N ARG A 413 -21.45 14.67 16.92
CA ARG A 413 -21.89 13.43 17.60
C ARG A 413 -23.21 12.85 17.06
N ARG A 414 -24.10 13.70 16.53
CA ARG A 414 -25.37 13.28 15.93
C ARG A 414 -25.24 12.60 14.57
N GLU A 415 -24.16 12.86 13.85
CA GLU A 415 -23.88 12.29 12.52
C GLU A 415 -22.88 11.12 12.58
N ALA A 416 -22.06 11.03 13.65
CA ALA A 416 -21.08 9.96 13.84
C ALA A 416 -21.73 8.63 14.29
N THR A 417 -22.83 8.24 13.66
CA THR A 417 -23.61 7.03 13.94
C THR A 417 -23.24 5.90 12.96
N LEU A 418 -23.56 4.66 13.34
CA LEU A 418 -23.41 3.50 12.46
C LEU A 418 -24.23 3.67 11.17
N GLU A 419 -25.31 4.46 11.21
CA GLU A 419 -26.11 4.81 10.04
C GLU A 419 -25.31 5.57 8.97
N LEU A 420 -24.40 6.48 9.36
CA LEU A 420 -23.56 7.20 8.39
C LEU A 420 -22.50 6.27 7.78
N LEU A 421 -21.87 5.42 8.61
CA LEU A 421 -20.96 4.37 8.12
C LEU A 421 -21.68 3.45 7.14
N GLY A 422 -22.87 2.96 7.51
CA GLY A 422 -23.70 2.10 6.68
C GLY A 422 -24.20 2.77 5.40
N ARG A 423 -24.50 4.07 5.43
CA ARG A 423 -24.83 4.85 4.23
C ARG A 423 -23.64 4.92 3.27
N VAL A 424 -22.44 5.23 3.77
CA VAL A 424 -21.24 5.30 2.93
C VAL A 424 -20.85 3.93 2.37
N LEU A 425 -20.94 2.86 3.18
CA LEU A 425 -20.69 1.49 2.71
C LEU A 425 -21.69 1.06 1.63
N ARG A 426 -22.97 1.42 1.79
CA ARG A 426 -24.02 1.18 0.79
C ARG A 426 -23.77 1.94 -0.50
N ASP A 427 -23.36 3.20 -0.41
CA ASP A 427 -23.01 4.04 -1.58
C ASP A 427 -21.72 3.58 -2.29
N MET A 428 -20.97 2.66 -1.68
CA MET A 428 -19.78 2.02 -2.24
C MET A 428 -20.04 0.59 -2.71
N ASP A 429 -21.27 0.10 -2.74
CA ASP A 429 -21.61 -1.30 -3.04
C ASP A 429 -20.93 -2.31 -2.09
N LEU A 430 -20.66 -1.92 -0.84
CA LEU A 430 -20.09 -2.75 0.23
C LEU A 430 -21.16 -3.19 1.24
N LEU A 431 -22.35 -3.53 0.75
CA LEU A 431 -23.47 -3.98 1.59
C LEU A 431 -23.12 -5.25 2.40
N GLY A 432 -22.41 -6.22 1.80
CA GLY A 432 -21.98 -7.42 2.52
C GLY A 432 -21.06 -7.10 3.71
N CYS A 433 -20.15 -6.13 3.55
CA CYS A 433 -19.31 -5.68 4.66
C CYS A 433 -20.11 -5.03 5.79
N LEU A 434 -21.22 -4.32 5.47
CA LEU A 434 -22.09 -3.74 6.48
C LEU A 434 -22.81 -4.84 7.27
N GLU A 435 -23.30 -5.88 6.60
CA GLU A 435 -23.93 -7.04 7.24
C GLU A 435 -22.93 -7.76 8.17
N ASP A 436 -21.68 -7.97 7.72
CA ASP A 436 -20.61 -8.57 8.53
C ASP A 436 -20.26 -7.72 9.77
N ILE A 437 -20.27 -6.38 9.63
CA ILE A 437 -20.04 -5.44 10.76
C ILE A 437 -21.20 -5.49 11.75
N GLU A 438 -22.44 -5.49 11.26
CA GLU A 438 -23.63 -5.60 12.11
C GLU A 438 -23.68 -6.95 12.85
N GLU A 439 -23.28 -8.04 12.19
CA GLU A 439 -23.16 -9.37 12.80
C GLU A 439 -22.05 -9.40 13.85
N ALA A 440 -20.87 -8.83 13.56
CA ALA A 440 -19.76 -8.73 14.50
C ALA A 440 -20.12 -7.93 15.77
N LEU A 441 -21.01 -6.94 15.64
CA LEU A 441 -21.51 -6.13 16.75
C LEU A 441 -22.67 -6.77 17.53
N CYS A 442 -23.48 -7.62 16.88
CA CYS A 442 -24.56 -8.35 17.53
C CYS A 442 -24.10 -9.65 18.21
N GLY A 443 -22.89 -10.13 17.90
CA GLY A 443 -22.31 -11.34 18.51
C GLY A 443 -21.99 -11.16 20.00
N PRO A 444 -22.12 -12.22 20.83
CA PRO A 444 -21.79 -12.15 22.24
C PRO A 444 -20.30 -11.81 22.40
N ALA A 445 -20.01 -10.69 23.07
CA ALA A 445 -18.66 -10.24 23.40
C ALA A 445 -17.77 -11.42 23.80
N ALA A 446 -16.81 -11.75 22.94
CA ALA A 446 -15.82 -12.77 23.21
C ALA A 446 -14.98 -12.31 24.41
N LEU A 447 -15.25 -12.91 25.57
CA LEU A 447 -14.45 -12.79 26.78
C LEU A 447 -12.97 -13.01 26.43
N PRO A 448 -12.05 -12.10 26.85
CA PRO A 448 -10.63 -12.38 26.72
C PRO A 448 -10.29 -13.59 27.61
N PRO A 449 -9.40 -14.49 27.16
CA PRO A 449 -8.98 -15.60 27.99
C PRO A 449 -8.24 -15.07 29.22
N ALA A 450 -8.78 -15.40 30.41
CA ALA A 450 -8.15 -15.11 31.69
C ALA A 450 -6.73 -15.74 31.76
N PRO A 451 -5.74 -15.06 32.36
CA PRO A 451 -4.40 -15.61 32.50
C PRO A 451 -4.43 -16.69 33.60
N SER A 452 -4.35 -17.96 33.21
CA SER A 452 -4.13 -19.06 34.14
C SER A 452 -2.71 -18.99 34.70
N LEU A 453 -2.67 -18.79 36.03
CA LEU A 453 -1.51 -18.70 36.90
C LEU A 453 -0.58 -19.92 36.83
N LEU A 454 0.70 -19.62 37.09
CA LEU A 454 1.84 -20.50 37.38
C LEU A 454 1.51 -21.74 38.22
N ARG A 455 2.08 -22.88 37.81
CA ARG A 455 2.85 -23.77 38.68
C ARG A 455 4.00 -24.41 37.92
#